data_AF-A0A922MZM4-F1
#
_entry.id   AF-A0A922MZM4-F1
#
_cell.length_a   1.000
_cell.length_b   1.000
_cell.length_c   1.000
_cell.angle_alpha   90.00
_cell.angle_beta   90.00
_cell.angle_gamma   90.00
#
_symmetry.space_group_name_H-M   'P 1'
#
loop_
_entity.id
_entity.type
_entity.pdbx_description
1 polymer ?
#
loop_
_entity_poly.entity_id
_entity_poly.type
_entity_poly.pdbx_seq_one_letter_code
_entity_poly.pdbx_strand_id
1 'polypeptide(L)'
;FLSRFDFSLEWKPGKTMGKPDALSRREQDLPANYDDERIRSRFIRLFQSKHLQSVQIQSLSSEEIDFTEEIRMFEDQDMQNLWHRSRQEDKLYQELTTLVANKERTSLPNFRRRSQ
;
A
#
# COMPACT_ATOMS: atom_id res chain seq x y z
N PHE A 1 -3.29 14.67 22.31
CA PHE A 1 -2.72 13.67 23.23
C PHE A 1 -1.24 13.47 22.95
N LEU A 2 -0.84 13.12 21.73
CA LEU A 2 0.57 12.95 21.35
C LEU A 2 1.42 14.23 21.45
N SER A 3 0.82 15.41 21.29
CA SER A 3 1.46 16.72 21.46
C SER A 3 1.96 17.02 22.88
N ARG A 4 1.73 16.12 23.85
CA ARG A 4 2.20 16.25 25.23
C ARG A 4 3.56 15.59 25.47
N PHE A 5 4.06 14.83 24.49
CA PHE A 5 5.29 14.08 24.59
C PHE A 5 6.30 14.61 23.59
N ASP A 6 7.54 14.73 24.02
CA ASP A 6 8.67 15.02 23.14
C ASP A 6 9.25 13.69 22.65
N PHE A 7 8.96 13.33 21.40
CA PHE A 7 9.43 12.10 20.79
C PHE A 7 9.82 12.31 19.34
N SER A 8 10.80 11.54 18.89
CA SER A 8 11.23 11.45 17.49
C SER A 8 10.85 10.10 16.91
N LEU A 9 10.47 10.09 15.63
CA LEU A 9 10.16 8.86 14.89
C LEU A 9 11.41 8.45 14.12
N GLU A 10 11.92 7.26 14.42
CA GLU A 10 13.05 6.65 13.71
C GLU A 10 12.62 5.32 13.10
N TRP A 11 12.96 5.11 11.82
CA TRP A 11 12.75 3.81 11.17
C TRP A 11 13.82 2.81 11.62
N LYS A 12 13.40 1.60 12.00
CA LYS A 12 14.31 0.51 12.37
C LYS A 12 14.06 -0.73 11.51
N PRO A 13 15.12 -1.38 11.00
CA PRO A 13 15.00 -2.66 10.30
C PRO A 13 14.40 -3.74 11.21
N GLY A 14 13.48 -4.56 10.70
CA GLY A 14 12.76 -5.57 11.49
C GLY A 14 13.65 -6.54 12.27
N LYS A 15 14.83 -6.88 11.75
CA LYS A 15 15.81 -7.75 12.42
C LYS A 15 16.34 -7.18 13.75
N THR A 16 16.36 -5.86 13.91
CA THR A 16 16.78 -5.17 15.15
C THR A 16 15.64 -5.05 16.18
N MET A 17 14.40 -5.34 15.77
CA MET A 17 13.20 -5.20 16.58
C MET A 17 12.78 -6.53 17.25
N GLY A 18 13.70 -7.46 17.49
CA GLY A 18 13.38 -8.83 17.92
C GLY A 18 12.51 -8.92 19.18
N LYS A 19 12.74 -8.07 20.19
CA LYS A 19 11.90 -8.03 21.41
C LYS A 19 10.50 -7.45 21.13
N PRO A 20 10.34 -6.23 20.59
CA PRO A 20 9.01 -5.69 20.29
C PRO A 20 8.24 -6.51 19.23
N ASP A 21 8.92 -7.11 18.25
CA ASP A 21 8.33 -8.02 17.26
C ASP A 21 7.88 -9.34 17.89
N ALA A 22 8.67 -9.93 18.81
CA ALA A 22 8.25 -11.11 19.56
C ALA A 22 7.06 -10.83 20.50
N LEU A 23 6.92 -9.60 21.00
CA LEU A 23 5.76 -9.18 21.80
C LEU A 23 4.51 -9.01 20.93
N SER A 24 4.61 -8.48 19.72
CA SER A 24 3.44 -8.25 18.85
C SER A 24 2.88 -9.52 18.20
N ARG A 25 3.66 -10.61 18.18
CA ARG A 25 3.32 -11.88 17.53
C ARG A 25 2.85 -12.98 18.49
N ARG A 26 2.63 -12.68 19.76
CA ARG A 26 2.21 -13.69 20.75
C ARG A 26 0.85 -14.28 20.35
N GLU A 27 0.71 -15.59 20.53
CA GLU A 27 -0.57 -16.28 20.30
C GLU A 27 -1.71 -15.72 21.16
N GLN A 28 -1.38 -15.22 22.34
CA GLN A 28 -2.32 -14.53 23.21
C GLN A 28 -2.83 -13.21 22.62
N ASP A 29 -2.16 -12.61 21.65
CA ASP A 29 -2.55 -11.36 20.96
C ASP A 29 -3.20 -11.63 19.59
N LEU A 30 -3.27 -12.89 19.17
CA LEU A 30 -4.03 -13.33 18.01
C LEU A 30 -5.54 -13.34 18.33
N PRO A 31 -6.38 -12.83 17.42
CA PRO A 31 -7.82 -12.93 17.60
C PRO A 31 -8.28 -14.38 17.60
N ALA A 32 -9.20 -14.73 18.50
CA ALA A 32 -9.74 -16.09 18.56
C ALA A 32 -10.75 -16.35 17.42
N ASN A 33 -11.49 -15.31 17.02
CA ASN A 33 -12.50 -15.37 15.97
C ASN A 33 -12.78 -13.95 15.39
N TYR A 34 -13.67 -13.85 14.41
CA TYR A 34 -14.00 -12.60 13.72
C TYR A 34 -14.75 -11.56 14.56
N ASP A 35 -15.39 -11.98 15.66
CA ASP A 35 -16.11 -11.09 16.58
C ASP A 35 -15.22 -10.56 17.71
N ASP A 36 -13.95 -10.91 17.71
CA ASP A 36 -12.99 -10.50 18.74
C ASP A 36 -12.80 -8.97 18.73
N GLU A 37 -13.04 -8.34 19.88
CA GLU A 37 -12.90 -6.89 20.10
C GLU A 37 -11.49 -6.37 19.74
N ARG A 38 -10.47 -7.24 19.77
CA ARG A 38 -9.11 -6.90 19.33
C ARG A 38 -9.01 -6.70 17.82
N ILE A 39 -9.87 -7.33 17.01
CA ILE A 39 -9.96 -7.07 15.57
C ILE A 39 -10.59 -5.71 15.32
N ARG A 40 -11.66 -5.38 16.06
CA ARG A 40 -12.33 -4.07 15.97
C ARG A 40 -11.34 -2.93 16.28
N SER A 41 -10.41 -3.16 17.19
CA SER A 41 -9.39 -2.19 17.62
C SER A 41 -8.15 -2.09 16.70
N ARG A 42 -7.99 -2.96 15.70
CA ARG A 42 -6.85 -2.92 14.76
C ARG A 42 -6.98 -1.86 13.67
N PHE A 43 -8.21 -1.42 13.39
CA PHE A 43 -8.45 -0.42 12.35
C PHE A 43 -8.33 0.98 12.93
N ILE A 44 -7.14 1.58 12.77
CA ILE A 44 -6.94 2.99 13.07
C ILE A 44 -7.20 3.78 11.80
N ARG A 45 -8.28 4.55 11.79
CA ARG A 45 -8.56 5.49 10.72
C ARG A 45 -7.68 6.73 10.89
N LEU A 46 -6.50 6.72 10.25
CA LEU A 46 -5.52 7.81 10.31
C LEU A 46 -6.08 9.13 9.77
N PHE A 47 -6.87 9.07 8.70
CA PHE A 47 -7.51 10.23 8.10
C PHE A 47 -9.03 10.16 8.23
N GLN A 48 -9.59 11.14 8.93
CA GLN A 48 -11.04 11.35 8.98
C GLN A 48 -11.49 12.11 7.74
N SER A 49 -12.76 12.02 7.37
CA SER A 49 -13.31 12.73 6.20
C SER A 49 -12.97 14.21 6.20
N LYS A 50 -13.00 14.86 7.36
CA LYS A 50 -12.58 16.26 7.55
C LYS A 50 -11.11 16.55 7.21
N HIS A 51 -10.20 15.58 7.36
CA HIS A 51 -8.79 15.71 6.96
C HIS A 51 -8.64 15.64 5.43
N LEU A 52 -9.61 15.03 4.74
CA LEU A 52 -9.65 14.91 3.29
C LEU A 52 -10.43 16.05 2.62
N GLN A 53 -11.16 16.88 3.38
CA GLN A 53 -11.89 18.04 2.83
C GLN A 53 -10.95 19.11 2.25
N SER A 54 -9.76 19.27 2.82
CA SER A 54 -8.72 20.17 2.31
C SER A 54 -7.85 19.52 1.24
N VAL A 55 -7.92 18.19 1.09
CA VAL A 55 -7.29 17.49 -0.02
C VAL A 55 -8.22 17.69 -1.20
N GLN A 56 -7.92 18.71 -2.00
CA GLN A 56 -8.38 18.76 -3.37
C GLN A 56 -7.77 17.53 -4.05
N ILE A 57 -8.45 16.38 -3.98
CA ILE A 57 -8.21 15.31 -4.94
C ILE A 57 -8.60 15.99 -6.24
N GLN A 58 -7.60 16.50 -6.96
CA GLN A 58 -7.79 16.86 -8.34
C GLN A 58 -8.23 15.55 -8.97
N SER A 59 -9.53 15.41 -9.16
CA SER A 59 -10.02 14.57 -10.23
C SER A 59 -9.36 15.22 -11.43
N LEU A 60 -8.23 14.66 -11.84
CA LEU A 60 -7.79 14.77 -13.22
C LEU A 60 -9.06 14.55 -14.05
N SER A 61 -9.24 15.44 -15.01
CA SER A 61 -10.34 15.50 -15.97
C SER A 61 -10.97 14.11 -16.21
N SER A 62 -12.27 14.04 -16.49
CA SER A 62 -12.92 12.80 -16.94
C SER A 62 -12.36 12.23 -18.26
N GLU A 63 -11.20 12.72 -18.70
CA GLU A 63 -10.35 12.09 -19.69
C GLU A 63 -9.92 10.73 -19.13
N GLU A 64 -10.18 9.69 -19.91
CA GLU A 64 -9.71 8.34 -19.57
C GLU A 64 -8.19 8.42 -19.38
N ILE A 65 -7.71 8.03 -18.19
CA ILE A 65 -6.27 7.97 -17.92
C ILE A 65 -5.68 6.98 -18.92
N ASP A 66 -4.90 7.48 -19.86
CA ASP A 66 -4.20 6.64 -20.82
C ASP A 66 -3.02 5.97 -20.10
N PHE A 67 -3.24 4.73 -19.66
CA PHE A 67 -2.21 3.91 -19.01
C PHE A 67 -1.04 3.55 -19.96
N THR A 68 -1.15 3.88 -21.25
CA THR A 68 -0.07 3.72 -22.23
C THR A 68 0.87 4.92 -22.28
N GLU A 69 0.46 6.08 -21.77
CA GLU A 69 1.35 7.24 -21.68
C GLU A 69 2.43 7.07 -20.60
N GLU A 70 3.58 7.66 -20.87
CA GLU A 70 4.73 7.60 -19.98
C GLU A 70 4.51 8.51 -18.77
N ILE A 71 4.13 7.92 -17.64
CA ILE A 71 3.95 8.65 -16.39
C ILE A 71 5.31 8.82 -15.71
N ARG A 72 5.75 10.08 -15.56
CA ARG A 72 6.88 10.43 -14.70
C ARG A 72 6.47 10.20 -13.24
N MET A 73 6.93 9.08 -12.67
CA MET A 73 6.52 8.65 -11.34
C MET A 73 7.48 9.13 -10.25
N PHE A 74 8.74 9.39 -10.62
CA PHE A 74 9.78 9.90 -9.73
C PHE A 74 10.45 11.14 -10.33
N GLU A 75 10.80 12.09 -9.47
CA GLU A 75 11.61 13.27 -9.86
C GLU A 75 13.06 12.86 -10.14
N ASP A 76 13.58 11.93 -9.33
CA ASP A 76 14.91 11.35 -9.43
C ASP A 76 15.06 10.47 -10.68
N GLN A 77 16.12 10.71 -11.45
CA GLN A 77 16.34 10.07 -12.74
C GLN A 77 16.71 8.59 -12.62
N ASP A 78 17.48 8.20 -11.60
CA ASP A 78 17.90 6.80 -11.42
C ASP A 78 16.71 5.94 -11.02
N MET A 79 15.85 6.46 -10.14
CA MET A 79 14.60 5.81 -9.75
C MET A 79 13.60 5.73 -10.91
N GLN A 80 13.51 6.77 -11.74
CA GLN A 80 12.67 6.76 -12.93
C GLN A 80 13.17 5.70 -13.93
N ASN A 81 14.49 5.61 -14.15
CA ASN A 81 15.08 4.58 -15.01
C ASN A 81 14.83 3.15 -14.47
N LEU A 82 14.97 2.96 -13.16
CA LEU A 82 14.69 1.68 -12.50
C LEU A 82 13.22 1.29 -12.66
N TRP A 83 12.31 2.26 -12.54
CA TRP A 83 10.89 2.06 -12.77
C TRP A 83 10.58 1.61 -14.20
N HIS A 84 11.15 2.28 -15.21
CA HIS A 84 10.97 1.89 -16.61
C HIS A 84 11.44 0.47 -16.88
N ARG A 85 12.63 0.13 -16.39
CA ARG A 85 13.19 -1.21 -16.54
C ARG A 85 12.32 -2.26 -15.85
N SER A 86 11.90 -2.00 -14.62
CA SER A 86 11.07 -2.93 -13.85
C SER A 86 9.71 -3.19 -14.51
N ARG A 87 9.06 -2.15 -15.07
CA ARG A 87 7.82 -2.30 -15.85
C ARG A 87 7.99 -3.18 -17.10
N GLN A 88 9.14 -3.09 -17.76
CA GLN A 88 9.42 -3.89 -18.96
C GLN A 88 9.68 -5.35 -18.63
N GLU A 89 10.31 -5.62 -17.49
CA GLU A 89 10.65 -6.98 -17.04
C GLU A 89 9.46 -7.70 -16.37
N ASP A 90 8.50 -6.96 -15.78
CA ASP A 90 7.37 -7.52 -15.06
C ASP A 90 6.20 -7.92 -15.98
N LYS A 91 6.05 -9.23 -16.20
CA LYS A 91 4.96 -9.83 -16.99
C LYS A 91 3.57 -9.60 -16.37
N LEU A 92 3.46 -9.63 -15.04
CA LEU A 92 2.20 -9.44 -14.35
C LEU A 92 1.71 -7.99 -14.52
N TYR A 93 2.65 -7.04 -14.45
CA TYR A 93 2.35 -5.64 -14.70
C TYR A 93 1.77 -5.42 -16.11
N GLN A 94 2.37 -6.05 -17.14
CA GLN A 94 1.88 -5.97 -18.52
C GLN A 94 0.48 -6.58 -18.66
N GLU A 95 0.25 -7.77 -18.11
CA GLU A 95 -1.05 -8.44 -18.13
C GLU A 95 -2.13 -7.56 -17.48
N LEU A 96 -1.87 -7.04 -16.29
CA LEU A 96 -2.81 -6.15 -15.59
C LEU A 96 -3.08 -4.86 -16.36
N THR A 97 -2.05 -4.26 -16.98
CA THR A 97 -2.23 -3.04 -17.78
C THR A 97 -3.11 -3.31 -19.00
N THR A 98 -2.94 -4.45 -19.67
CA THR A 98 -3.81 -4.85 -20.79
C THR A 98 -5.24 -5.12 -20.36
N LEU A 99 -5.46 -5.80 -19.23
CA LEU A 99 -6.79 -6.07 -18.68
C LEU A 99 -7.52 -4.77 -18.30
N VAL A 100 -6.82 -3.83 -17.68
CA VAL A 100 -7.36 -2.51 -17.34
C VAL A 100 -7.73 -1.72 -18.60
N ALA A 101 -6.85 -1.71 -19.61
CA ALA A 101 -7.14 -1.07 -20.90
C ALA A 101 -8.37 -1.68 -21.58
N ASN A 102 -8.55 -3.00 -21.49
CA ASN A 102 -9.70 -3.72 -22.03
C ASN A 102 -10.98 -3.59 -21.18
N LYS A 103 -10.94 -2.83 -20.07
CA LYS A 103 -12.04 -2.66 -19.09
C LYS A 103 -12.51 -3.98 -18.47
N GLU A 104 -11.66 -5.00 -18.45
CA GLU A 104 -11.93 -6.32 -17.89
C GLU A 104 -11.70 -6.32 -16.38
N ARG A 105 -12.70 -5.83 -15.63
CA ARG A 105 -12.61 -5.66 -14.16
C ARG A 105 -12.62 -6.99 -13.35
N THR A 106 -12.80 -8.14 -13.99
CA THR A 106 -13.16 -9.41 -13.32
C THR A 106 -12.13 -10.55 -13.41
N SER A 107 -11.00 -10.38 -14.09
CA SER A 107 -10.00 -11.43 -14.29
C SER A 107 -8.65 -11.08 -13.67
N LEU A 108 -8.61 -10.75 -12.37
CA LEU A 108 -7.32 -10.74 -11.68
C LEU A 108 -6.75 -12.17 -11.68
N PRO A 109 -5.51 -12.40 -12.17
CA PRO A 109 -4.86 -13.69 -12.05
C PRO A 109 -4.86 -14.07 -10.59
N ASN A 110 -5.41 -15.25 -10.26
CA ASN A 110 -5.50 -15.75 -8.90
C ASN A 110 -4.14 -15.56 -8.20
N PHE A 111 -4.06 -14.62 -7.25
CA PHE A 111 -2.92 -14.43 -6.36
C PHE A 111 -2.81 -15.67 -5.46
N ARG A 112 -2.37 -16.80 -6.05
CA ARG A 112 -1.88 -17.94 -5.29
C ARG A 112 -0.61 -17.45 -4.63
N ARG A 113 -0.72 -17.07 -3.36
CA ARG A 113 0.44 -16.90 -2.47
C ARG A 113 1.31 -18.14 -2.69
N ARG A 114 2.48 -17.96 -3.29
CA ARG A 114 3.52 -18.99 -3.27
C ARG A 114 3.92 -19.13 -1.80
N SER A 115 3.38 -20.12 -1.11
CA SER A 115 3.97 -20.62 0.12
C SER A 115 5.27 -21.30 -0.26
N GLN A 116 6.39 -20.77 0.22
CA GLN A 116 7.56 -21.60 0.51
C GLN A 116 7.39 -22.19 1.91
#